data_AF-A0A2V5P9L9-F1
#
_entry.id   AF-A0A2V5P9L9-F1
#
_cell.length_a   1.000
_cell.length_b   1.000
_cell.length_c   1.000
_cell.angle_alpha   90.00
_cell.angle_beta   90.00
_cell.angle_gamma   90.00
#
_symmetry.space_group_name_H-M   'P 1'
#
loop_
_entity.id
_entity.type
_entity.pdbx_description
1 polymer ?
#
loop_
_entity_poly.entity_id
_entity_poly.type
_entity_poly.pdbx_seq_one_letter_code
_entity_poly.pdbx_strand_id
1 'polypeptide(L)'
;MISLLLGLLSLWPLSLAAQQMDRTVLPIPEPKPPTITELDARDVKPPPRVELKAPKGAPNVVVVLLDDIGFGQSSAFGGPCKMQTLDKLAA
;
A
#
# COMPACT_ATOMS: atom_id res chain seq x y z
N MET A 1 23.48 -18.54 -46.96
CA MET A 1 22.05 -18.26 -46.64
C MET A 1 21.71 -18.57 -45.17
N ILE A 2 22.51 -18.11 -44.20
CA ILE A 2 22.23 -18.34 -42.76
C ILE A 2 22.23 -17.02 -41.97
N SER A 3 22.50 -15.87 -42.61
CA SER A 3 22.58 -14.57 -41.94
C SER A 3 21.23 -13.85 -41.74
N LEU A 4 20.09 -14.50 -41.99
CA LEU A 4 18.76 -13.85 -41.95
C LEU A 4 17.86 -14.23 -40.76
N LEU A 5 18.30 -15.14 -39.88
CA LEU A 5 17.46 -15.67 -38.79
C LEU A 5 17.65 -14.99 -37.42
N LEU A 6 18.52 -13.99 -37.31
CA LEU A 6 18.80 -13.25 -36.07
C LEU A 6 18.01 -11.92 -35.95
N GLY A 7 17.18 -11.57 -36.93
CA GLY A 7 16.59 -10.23 -37.05
C GLY A 7 15.20 -10.00 -36.45
N LEU A 8 14.56 -11.00 -35.84
CA LEU A 8 13.12 -10.93 -35.46
C LEU A 8 12.82 -11.10 -33.96
N LEU A 9 13.83 -11.01 -33.08
CA LEU A 9 13.64 -11.15 -31.63
C LEU A 9 13.68 -9.81 -30.86
N SER A 10 13.54 -8.66 -31.53
CA SER A 10 13.77 -7.33 -30.91
C SER A 10 12.52 -6.49 -30.65
N LEU A 11 11.31 -7.04 -30.76
CA LEU A 11 10.08 -6.27 -30.55
C LEU A 11 9.11 -6.96 -29.59
N TRP A 12 9.58 -7.31 -28.40
CA TRP A 12 8.67 -7.29 -27.25
C TRP A 12 8.71 -5.89 -26.66
N PRO A 13 7.59 -5.17 -26.56
CA PRO A 13 7.55 -4.00 -25.71
C PRO A 13 7.86 -4.50 -24.29
N LEU A 14 8.96 -4.02 -23.72
CA LEU A 14 9.16 -4.08 -22.28
C LEU A 14 7.91 -3.45 -21.68
N SER A 15 7.05 -4.26 -21.09
CA SER A 15 5.92 -3.79 -20.29
C SER A 15 6.49 -2.76 -19.33
N LEU A 16 6.11 -1.50 -19.52
CA LEU A 16 6.50 -0.40 -18.67
C LEU A 16 6.14 -0.84 -17.24
N ALA A 17 7.16 -1.10 -16.45
CA ALA A 17 7.01 -1.46 -15.05
C ALA A 17 6.02 -0.46 -14.44
N ALA A 18 4.97 -0.97 -13.82
CA ALA A 18 4.14 -0.18 -12.92
C ALA A 18 5.12 0.62 -12.05
N GLN A 19 5.04 1.95 -12.10
CA GLN A 19 5.87 2.84 -11.30
C GLN A 19 5.91 2.27 -9.88
N GLN A 20 7.07 1.77 -9.47
CA GLN A 20 7.24 1.12 -8.18
C GLN A 20 7.05 2.21 -7.12
N MET A 21 5.83 2.36 -6.62
CA MET A 21 5.51 3.36 -5.59
C MET A 21 6.41 3.12 -4.39
N ASP A 22 7.02 4.19 -3.89
CA ASP A 22 7.77 4.15 -2.64
C ASP A 22 6.80 3.91 -1.47
N ARG A 23 6.99 2.79 -0.79
CA ARG A 23 6.18 2.33 0.35
C ARG A 23 6.97 2.35 1.67
N THR A 24 8.12 3.02 1.70
CA THR A 24 8.98 3.11 2.90
C THR A 24 8.54 4.22 3.85
N VAL A 25 7.80 5.21 3.35
CA VAL A 25 7.26 6.33 4.13
C VAL A 25 5.74 6.30 4.10
N LEU A 26 5.13 6.39 5.28
CA LEU A 26 3.67 6.44 5.45
C LEU A 26 3.27 7.80 6.07
N PRO A 27 2.11 8.37 5.70
CA PRO A 27 1.16 7.87 4.69
C PRO A 27 1.69 8.00 3.25
N ILE A 28 1.25 7.11 2.36
CA ILE A 28 1.65 7.14 0.94
C ILE A 28 1.13 8.44 0.31
N PRO A 29 2.00 9.27 -0.30
CA PRO A 29 1.57 10.53 -0.91
C PRO A 29 0.53 10.31 -2.02
N GLU A 30 -0.56 11.08 -1.97
CA GLU A 30 -1.56 11.05 -3.03
C GLU A 30 -1.03 11.72 -4.30
N PRO A 31 -1.33 11.15 -5.49
CA PRO A 31 -1.00 11.81 -6.74
C PRO A 31 -1.82 13.09 -6.89
N LYS A 32 -1.18 14.16 -7.37
CA LYS A 32 -1.86 15.44 -7.60
C LYS A 32 -2.95 15.27 -8.66
N PRO A 33 -4.22 15.62 -8.38
CA PRO A 33 -5.27 15.57 -9.38
C PRO A 33 -4.99 16.61 -10.48
N PRO A 34 -5.43 16.35 -11.72
CA PRO A 34 -5.36 17.34 -12.79
C PRO A 34 -6.22 18.55 -12.45
N THR A 35 -5.76 19.73 -12.86
CA THR A 35 -6.55 20.97 -12.72
C THR A 35 -7.76 20.92 -13.63
N ILE A 36 -8.94 21.17 -13.08
CA ILE A 36 -10.21 21.26 -13.82
C ILE A 36 -10.50 22.73 -14.08
N THR A 37 -10.68 23.11 -15.35
CA THR A 37 -10.93 24.50 -15.78
C THR A 37 -12.40 24.83 -16.00
N GLU A 38 -13.24 23.80 -16.08
CA GLU A 38 -14.69 23.95 -16.27
C GLU A 38 -15.34 24.45 -14.97
N LEU A 39 -16.23 25.43 -15.10
CA LEU A 39 -16.80 26.14 -13.95
C LEU A 39 -18.03 25.41 -13.39
N ASP A 40 -18.85 24.83 -14.26
CA ASP A 40 -20.04 24.09 -13.84
C ASP A 40 -19.69 22.65 -13.49
N ALA A 41 -19.80 22.31 -12.20
CA ALA A 41 -19.50 20.97 -11.71
C ALA A 41 -20.40 19.86 -12.30
N ARG A 42 -21.57 20.21 -12.86
CA ARG A 42 -22.49 19.25 -13.50
C ARG A 42 -21.94 18.74 -14.84
N ASP A 43 -21.09 19.52 -15.48
CA ASP A 43 -20.49 19.21 -16.78
C ASP A 43 -19.10 18.58 -16.63
N VAL A 44 -18.68 18.28 -15.40
CA VAL A 44 -17.37 17.74 -15.06
C VAL A 44 -17.48 16.30 -14.56
N LYS A 45 -16.62 15.43 -15.08
CA LYS A 45 -16.43 14.09 -14.53
C LYS A 45 -15.41 14.13 -13.38
N PRO A 46 -15.74 13.61 -12.18
CA PRO A 46 -14.79 13.53 -11.08
C PRO A 46 -13.54 12.71 -11.47
N PRO A 47 -12.34 13.12 -11.02
CA PRO A 47 -11.15 12.33 -11.24
C PRO A 47 -11.28 10.97 -10.55
N PRO A 48 -10.69 9.91 -11.12
CA PRO A 48 -10.73 8.59 -10.51
C PRO A 48 -10.04 8.62 -9.15
N ARG A 49 -10.65 8.01 -8.15
CA ARG A 49 -10.01 7.82 -6.85
C ARG A 49 -8.91 6.79 -6.99
N VAL A 50 -7.71 7.12 -6.53
CA VAL A 50 -6.60 6.15 -6.49
C VAL A 50 -6.82 5.23 -5.31
N GLU A 51 -7.04 3.95 -5.60
CA GLU A 51 -7.21 2.91 -4.59
C GLU A 51 -5.85 2.27 -4.30
N LEU A 52 -5.30 2.52 -3.11
CA LEU A 52 -4.04 1.92 -2.68
C LEU A 52 -4.29 0.46 -2.27
N LYS A 53 -3.94 -0.48 -3.15
CA LYS A 53 -4.03 -1.91 -2.87
C LYS A 53 -2.71 -2.49 -2.36
N ALA A 54 -2.84 -3.51 -1.51
CA ALA A 54 -1.72 -4.34 -1.13
C ALA A 54 -1.15 -5.06 -2.37
N PRO A 55 0.17 -5.22 -2.48
CA PRO A 55 0.78 -5.98 -3.56
C PRO A 55 0.30 -7.44 -3.54
N LYS A 56 0.35 -8.10 -4.70
CA LYS A 56 0.01 -9.53 -4.79
C LYS A 56 0.95 -10.35 -3.91
N GLY A 57 0.39 -11.21 -3.07
CA GLY A 57 1.16 -12.05 -2.14
C GLY A 57 1.63 -11.35 -0.87
N ALA A 58 1.27 -10.08 -0.64
CA ALA A 58 1.52 -9.44 0.65
C ALA A 58 0.76 -10.14 1.78
N PRO A 59 1.34 -10.24 2.99
CA PRO A 59 0.66 -10.83 4.13
C PRO A 59 -0.52 -9.94 4.58
N ASN A 60 -1.52 -10.56 5.20
CA ASN A 60 -2.56 -9.82 5.91
C ASN A 60 -1.98 -9.32 7.24
N VAL A 61 -2.04 -8.01 7.46
CA VAL A 61 -1.59 -7.37 8.70
C VAL A 61 -2.79 -6.77 9.41
N VAL A 62 -2.94 -7.05 10.70
CA VAL A 62 -3.98 -6.45 11.56
C VAL A 62 -3.27 -5.59 12.60
N VAL A 63 -3.57 -4.29 12.62
CA VAL A 63 -3.05 -3.35 13.62
C VAL A 63 -4.16 -3.05 14.62
N VAL A 64 -3.91 -3.38 15.89
CA VAL A 64 -4.80 -3.04 17.01
C VAL A 64 -4.13 -1.91 17.79
N LEU A 65 -4.69 -0.71 17.71
CA LEU A 65 -4.24 0.43 18.51
C LEU A 65 -5.02 0.44 19.81
N LEU A 66 -4.31 0.38 20.93
CA LEU A 66 -4.87 0.55 22.26
C LEU A 66 -4.57 1.97 22.73
N ASP A 67 -5.61 2.73 23.01
CA ASP A 67 -5.49 4.12 23.45
C ASP A 67 -5.17 4.20 24.94
N ASP A 68 -4.38 5.20 25.33
CA ASP A 68 -3.97 5.49 26.72
C ASP A 68 -3.40 4.29 27.53
N ILE A 69 -2.96 3.22 26.87
CA ILE A 69 -2.33 2.09 27.54
C ILE A 69 -0.81 2.27 27.61
N GLY A 70 -0.30 2.43 28.83
CA GLY A 70 1.12 2.44 29.12
C GLY A 70 1.71 1.02 29.12
N PHE A 71 2.99 0.91 28.76
CA PHE A 71 3.71 -0.36 28.69
C PHE A 71 3.60 -1.21 29.98
N GLY A 72 3.75 -0.55 31.14
CA GLY A 72 3.73 -1.21 32.45
C GLY A 72 2.33 -1.59 32.97
N GLN A 73 1.26 -1.37 32.21
CA GLN A 73 -0.09 -1.75 32.62
C GLN A 73 -0.39 -3.22 32.30
N SER A 74 0.11 -3.74 31.18
CA SER A 74 -0.20 -5.08 30.70
C SER A 74 0.51 -6.19 31.50
N SER A 75 -0.21 -7.25 31.85
CA SER A 75 0.34 -8.44 32.51
C SER A 75 1.46 -9.12 31.72
N ALA A 76 1.43 -9.03 30.39
CA ALA A 76 2.47 -9.56 29.51
C ALA A 76 3.86 -8.96 29.80
N PHE A 77 3.90 -7.75 30.39
CA PHE A 77 5.13 -7.05 30.77
C PHE A 77 5.27 -6.88 32.29
N GLY A 78 4.53 -7.65 33.09
CA GLY A 78 4.58 -7.59 34.56
C GLY A 78 3.63 -6.57 35.20
N GLY A 79 2.76 -5.95 34.40
CA GLY A 79 1.76 -4.99 34.87
C GLY A 79 0.59 -5.62 35.64
N PRO A 80 -0.18 -4.80 36.36
CA PRO A 80 -1.28 -5.27 37.21
C PRO A 80 -2.54 -5.66 36.41
N CYS A 81 -2.73 -5.15 35.20
CA CYS A 81 -3.92 -5.45 34.39
C CYS A 81 -3.79 -6.83 33.75
N LYS A 82 -4.64 -7.77 34.15
CA LYS A 82 -4.68 -9.13 33.58
C LYS A 82 -5.29 -9.12 32.18
N MET A 83 -4.46 -9.31 31.16
CA MET A 83 -4.83 -9.26 29.75
C MET A 83 -4.60 -10.61 29.08
N GLN A 84 -5.37 -11.63 29.52
CA GLN A 84 -5.17 -13.04 29.15
C GLN A 84 -5.06 -13.30 27.63
N THR A 85 -5.79 -12.56 26.80
CA THR A 85 -5.69 -12.68 25.34
C THR A 85 -4.39 -12.11 24.81
N LEU A 86 -3.93 -10.96 25.31
CA LEU A 86 -2.63 -10.41 24.92
C LEU A 86 -1.49 -11.26 25.46
N ASP A 87 -1.62 -11.82 26.66
CA ASP A 87 -0.63 -12.76 27.22
C ASP A 87 -0.42 -13.97 26.27
N LYS A 88 -1.51 -14.50 25.70
CA LYS A 88 -1.44 -15.60 24.71
C LYS A 88 -0.84 -15.19 23.37
N LEU A 89 -1.02 -13.93 22.96
CA LEU A 89 -0.44 -13.41 21.71
C LEU A 89 1.06 -13.11 21.86
N ALA A 90 1.52 -12.86 23.09
CA ALA A 90 2.92 -12.54 23.39
C ALA A 90 3.81 -13.78 23.63
N ALA A 91 3.21 -14.93 23.95
CA ALA A 91 3.88 -16.18 24.31
C ALA A 91 4.59 -16.89 23.15
#